data_AF-R2QEV6-F1
#
_entry.id   AF-R2QEV6-F1
#
_cell.length_a   1.000
_cell.length_b   1.000
_cell.length_c   1.000
_cell.angle_alpha   90.00
_cell.angle_beta   90.00
_cell.angle_gamma   90.00
#
_symmetry.space_group_name_H-M   'P 1'
#
loop_
_entity.id
_entity.type
_entity.pdbx_description
1 polymer ?
#
loop_
_entity_poly.entity_id
_entity_poly.type
_entity_poly.pdbx_seq_one_letter_code
_entity_poly.pdbx_strand_id
1 'polypeptide(L)'
;MKIVKSAIIGLMVGSLILMISGLFFVEDEVRMMMIGCLVMTTLIGALSRVYDSNLPLLPAAAIHLFGSYVLFFGTAYLVNLFPFKLGPIISGSLVFLIIFFMIWTGYYFSEKKKIEKMNKNLN
;
A
#
# COMPACT_ATOMS: atom_id res chain seq x y z
N MET A 1 -0.79 -13.73 -19.00
CA MET A 1 -1.39 -12.87 -17.94
C MET A 1 -2.03 -13.63 -16.77
N LYS A 2 -2.65 -14.81 -16.96
CA LYS A 2 -3.30 -15.57 -15.87
C LYS A 2 -2.33 -16.04 -14.76
N ILE A 3 -1.12 -16.48 -15.12
CA ILE A 3 -0.09 -16.94 -14.17
C ILE A 3 0.39 -15.79 -13.29
N VAL A 4 0.75 -14.64 -13.88
CA VAL A 4 1.20 -13.44 -13.14
C VAL A 4 0.15 -12.97 -12.14
N LYS A 5 -1.12 -12.90 -12.56
CA LYS A 5 -2.23 -12.54 -11.66
C LYS A 5 -2.34 -13.51 -10.48
N SER A 6 -2.22 -14.81 -10.75
CA SER A 6 -2.31 -15.85 -9.71
C SER A 6 -1.12 -15.77 -8.74
N ALA A 7 0.08 -15.48 -9.25
CA ALA A 7 1.27 -15.28 -8.44
C ALA A 7 1.13 -14.07 -7.49
N ILE A 8 0.61 -12.94 -7.99
CA ILE A 8 0.37 -11.74 -7.16
C ILE A 8 -0.63 -12.04 -6.04
N ILE A 9 -1.75 -12.70 -6.36
CA ILE A 9 -2.75 -13.10 -5.36
C ILE A 9 -2.12 -14.04 -4.32
N GLY A 10 -1.33 -15.02 -4.78
CA GLY A 10 -0.61 -15.94 -3.89
C GLY A 10 0.35 -15.22 -2.94
N LEU A 11 1.09 -14.22 -3.43
CA LEU A 11 1.96 -13.39 -2.59
C LEU A 11 1.16 -12.62 -1.54
N MET A 12 0.03 -12.00 -1.92
CA MET A 12 -0.82 -11.27 -0.97
C MET A 12 -1.38 -12.19 0.12
N VAL A 13 -1.89 -13.36 -0.26
CA VAL A 13 -2.44 -14.34 0.69
C VAL A 13 -1.33 -14.90 1.59
N GLY A 14 -0.20 -15.29 1.03
CA GLY A 14 0.95 -15.80 1.79
C GLY A 14 1.49 -14.79 2.79
N SER A 15 1.66 -13.52 2.37
CA SER A 15 2.07 -12.45 3.27
C SER A 15 1.08 -12.23 4.41
N LEU A 16 -0.23 -12.23 4.13
CA LEU A 16 -1.25 -12.08 5.17
C LEU A 16 -1.22 -13.25 6.17
N ILE A 17 -1.09 -14.49 5.69
CA ILE A 17 -0.97 -15.67 6.55
C ILE A 17 0.27 -15.56 7.45
N LEU A 18 1.40 -15.13 6.89
CA LEU A 18 2.64 -14.94 7.64
C LEU A 18 2.46 -13.89 8.74
N MET A 19 1.87 -12.75 8.41
CA MET A 19 1.65 -11.66 9.38
C MET A 19 0.70 -12.09 10.51
N ILE A 20 -0.38 -12.80 10.19
CA ILE A 20 -1.33 -13.31 11.20
C ILE A 20 -0.68 -14.38 12.07
N SER A 21 0.07 -15.31 11.48
CA SER A 21 0.84 -16.32 12.24
C SER A 21 1.86 -15.65 13.17
N GLY A 22 2.49 -14.59 12.69
CA GLY A 22 3.39 -13.73 13.47
C GLY A 22 2.73 -13.05 14.67
N LEU A 23 1.40 -13.04 14.80
CA LEU A 23 0.75 -12.53 16.01
C LEU A 23 0.80 -13.52 17.18
N PHE A 24 0.91 -14.81 16.89
CA PHE A 24 0.78 -15.87 17.89
C PHE A 24 2.10 -16.59 18.18
N PHE A 25 2.98 -16.69 17.18
CA PHE A 25 4.10 -17.65 17.21
C PHE A 25 5.50 -17.01 17.28
N VAL A 26 5.62 -15.69 17.37
CA VAL A 26 6.92 -14.98 17.43
C VAL A 26 7.08 -14.17 18.72
N GLU A 27 8.30 -13.75 18.98
CA GLU A 27 8.69 -12.88 20.10
C GLU A 27 8.02 -11.50 20.03
N ASP A 28 7.92 -10.83 21.18
CA ASP A 28 7.13 -9.60 21.33
C ASP A 28 7.59 -8.45 20.41
N GLU A 29 8.90 -8.30 20.18
CA GLU A 29 9.43 -7.26 19.29
C GLU A 29 8.94 -7.47 17.84
N VAL A 30 9.11 -8.69 17.32
CA VAL A 30 8.65 -9.05 15.97
C VAL A 30 7.13 -9.00 15.89
N ARG A 31 6.42 -9.37 16.95
CA ARG A 31 4.96 -9.30 17.04
C ARG A 31 4.47 -7.86 16.91
N MET A 32 5.10 -6.92 17.61
CA MET A 32 4.76 -5.49 17.53
C MET A 32 5.00 -4.94 16.12
N MET A 33 6.09 -5.38 15.46
CA MET A 33 6.33 -5.06 14.05
C MET A 33 5.23 -5.60 13.14
N MET A 34 4.77 -6.85 13.32
CA MET A 34 3.68 -7.44 12.54
C MET A 34 2.36 -6.71 12.75
N ILE A 35 2.03 -6.36 14.00
CA ILE A 35 0.85 -5.54 14.35
C ILE A 35 0.92 -4.17 13.65
N GLY A 36 2.06 -3.48 13.76
CA GLY A 36 2.26 -2.18 13.11
C GLY A 36 2.05 -2.27 11.60
N CYS A 37 2.65 -3.27 10.94
CA CYS A 37 2.47 -3.46 9.51
C CYS A 37 1.01 -3.80 9.12
N LEU A 38 0.28 -4.60 9.90
CA LEU A 38 -1.15 -4.89 9.66
C LEU A 38 -2.02 -3.64 9.80
N VAL A 39 -1.80 -2.85 10.86
CA VAL A 39 -2.53 -1.59 11.08
C VAL A 39 -2.21 -0.61 9.95
N MET A 40 -0.93 -0.42 9.62
CA MET A 40 -0.50 0.47 8.54
C MET A 40 -1.13 0.11 7.20
N THR A 41 -1.05 -1.16 6.79
CA THR A 41 -1.61 -1.60 5.50
C THR A 41 -3.13 -1.46 5.45
N THR A 42 -3.81 -1.72 6.57
CA THR A 42 -5.26 -1.50 6.70
C THR A 42 -5.63 -0.02 6.57
N LEU A 43 -4.90 0.87 7.25
CA LEU A 43 -5.13 2.31 7.21
C LEU A 43 -4.84 2.90 5.83
N ILE A 44 -3.78 2.45 5.17
CA ILE A 44 -3.47 2.83 3.78
C ILE A 44 -4.61 2.37 2.84
N GLY A 45 -5.07 1.13 2.99
CA GLY A 45 -6.22 0.62 2.23
C GLY A 45 -7.52 1.39 2.50
N ALA A 46 -7.74 1.84 3.74
CA ALA A 46 -8.88 2.69 4.06
C ALA A 46 -8.74 4.10 3.44
N LEU A 47 -7.53 4.66 3.44
CA LEU A 47 -7.22 5.97 2.86
C LEU A 47 -7.47 6.00 1.35
N SER A 48 -7.37 4.87 0.65
CA SER A 48 -7.68 4.81 -0.78
C SER A 48 -9.13 5.17 -1.10
N ARG A 49 -10.05 5.17 -0.12
CA ARG A 49 -11.43 5.67 -0.30
C ARG A 49 -11.50 7.16 -0.65
N VAL A 50 -10.40 7.91 -0.55
CA VAL A 50 -10.34 9.27 -1.07
C VAL A 50 -10.67 9.34 -2.57
N TYR A 51 -10.46 8.25 -3.33
CA TYR A 51 -10.85 8.17 -4.74
C TYR A 51 -12.35 8.03 -4.97
N ASP A 52 -13.14 7.68 -3.94
CA ASP A 52 -14.60 7.63 -4.01
C ASP A 52 -15.23 9.00 -3.72
N SER A 53 -14.42 10.01 -3.36
CA SER A 53 -14.88 11.37 -3.12
C SER A 53 -15.09 12.15 -4.43
N ASN A 54 -15.79 13.29 -4.34
CA ASN A 54 -15.96 14.21 -5.48
C ASN A 54 -14.69 15.01 -5.81
N LEU A 55 -13.54 14.70 -5.20
CA LEU A 55 -12.29 15.39 -5.48
C LEU A 55 -11.79 15.07 -6.90
N PRO A 56 -11.17 16.05 -7.59
CA PRO A 56 -10.43 15.74 -8.80
C PRO A 56 -9.32 14.72 -8.51
N LEU A 57 -8.93 13.95 -9.53
CA LEU A 57 -7.98 12.85 -9.39
C LEU A 57 -6.65 13.26 -8.76
N LEU A 58 -6.13 14.45 -9.12
CA LEU A 58 -4.84 14.94 -8.62
C LEU A 58 -4.84 15.21 -7.11
N PRO A 59 -5.77 16.02 -6.55
CA PRO A 59 -5.95 16.16 -5.10
C PRO A 59 -6.16 14.82 -4.36
N ALA A 60 -6.99 13.93 -4.89
CA ALA A 60 -7.23 12.63 -4.28
C ALA A 60 -5.93 11.79 -4.23
N ALA A 61 -5.15 11.79 -5.32
CA ALA A 61 -3.86 11.11 -5.38
C ALA A 61 -2.82 11.73 -4.44
N ALA A 62 -2.79 13.06 -4.31
CA ALA A 62 -1.89 13.74 -3.39
C ALA A 62 -2.21 13.41 -1.92
N ILE A 63 -3.49 13.38 -1.54
CA ILE A 63 -3.93 12.97 -0.20
C ILE A 63 -3.55 11.52 0.07
N HIS A 64 -3.83 10.61 -0.87
CA HIS A 64 -3.47 9.20 -0.71
C HIS A 64 -1.95 9.01 -0.57
N LEU A 65 -1.16 9.71 -1.41
CA LEU A 65 0.29 9.66 -1.36
C LEU A 65 0.83 10.16 -0.01
N PHE A 66 0.44 11.37 0.39
CA PHE A 66 0.95 11.99 1.60
C PHE A 66 0.49 11.25 2.86
N GLY A 67 -0.80 10.88 2.93
CA GLY A 67 -1.32 10.12 4.06
C GLY A 67 -0.67 8.73 4.17
N SER A 68 -0.45 8.04 3.05
CA SER A 68 0.26 6.75 3.06
C SER A 68 1.72 6.90 3.46
N TYR A 69 2.38 8.00 3.05
CA TYR A 69 3.76 8.31 3.43
C TYR A 69 3.88 8.54 4.95
N VAL A 70 2.97 9.33 5.52
CA VAL A 70 2.91 9.58 6.97
C VAL A 70 2.62 8.28 7.73
N LEU A 71 1.68 7.46 7.25
CA LEU A 71 1.39 6.16 7.87
C LEU A 71 2.60 5.22 7.83
N PHE A 72 3.33 5.18 6.72
CA PHE A 72 4.53 4.37 6.56
C PHE A 72 5.63 4.78 7.53
N PHE A 73 6.03 6.05 7.51
CA PHE A 73 7.09 6.54 8.39
C PHE A 73 6.66 6.57 9.86
N GLY A 74 5.40 6.90 10.15
CA GLY A 74 4.85 6.86 11.50
C GLY A 74 4.89 5.45 12.08
N THR A 75 4.47 4.45 11.30
CA THR A 75 4.57 3.05 11.71
C THR A 75 6.01 2.62 11.89
N ALA A 76 6.88 2.95 10.92
CA ALA A 76 8.30 2.61 10.97
C ALA A 76 9.00 3.17 12.22
N TYR A 77 8.63 4.37 12.63
CA TYR A 77 9.11 4.99 13.87
C TYR A 77 8.61 4.25 15.10
N LEU A 78 7.30 3.98 15.17
CA LEU A 78 6.65 3.35 16.34
C LEU A 78 7.14 1.92 16.59
N VAL A 79 7.46 1.16 15.53
CA VAL A 79 7.90 -0.23 15.65
C VAL A 79 9.41 -0.42 15.47
N ASN A 80 10.18 0.68 15.44
CA ASN A 80 11.63 0.65 15.21
C ASN A 80 12.05 -0.13 13.95
N LEU A 81 11.27 -0.03 12.87
CA LEU A 81 11.48 -0.80 11.64
C LEU A 81 12.86 -0.57 11.01
N PHE A 82 13.38 0.64 11.16
CA PHE A 82 14.74 1.02 10.77
C PHE A 82 15.22 2.21 11.61
N PRO A 83 16.55 2.42 11.72
CA PRO A 83 17.08 3.57 12.43
C PRO A 83 16.64 4.88 11.76
N PHE A 84 15.97 5.75 12.52
CA PHE A 84 15.52 7.08 12.08
C PHE A 84 16.69 8.07 11.93
N LYS A 85 17.56 7.79 10.96
CA LYS A 85 18.68 8.63 10.55
C LYS A 85 18.44 9.11 9.11
N LEU A 86 19.09 10.21 8.73
CA LEU A 86 18.87 10.86 7.43
C LEU A 86 19.02 9.88 6.24
N GLY A 87 20.05 9.03 6.26
CA GLY A 87 20.30 8.04 5.20
C GLY A 87 19.14 7.05 5.01
N PRO A 88 18.79 6.26 6.04
CA PRO A 88 17.62 5.36 6.00
C PRO A 88 16.30 6.04 5.67
N ILE A 89 16.09 7.29 6.12
CA ILE A 89 14.89 8.05 5.76
C ILE A 89 14.86 8.30 4.25
N ILE A 90 15.95 8.82 3.66
CA ILE A 90 16.02 9.09 2.21
C ILE A 90 15.80 7.81 1.40
N SER A 91 16.47 6.70 1.76
CA SER A 91 16.29 5.44 1.05
C SER A 91 14.89 4.87 1.22
N GLY A 92 14.32 4.95 2.43
CA GLY A 92 12.94 4.56 2.71
C GLY A 92 11.93 5.37 1.91
N SER A 93 12.12 6.68 1.80
CA SER A 93 11.26 7.57 0.99
C SER A 93 11.32 7.19 -0.48
N LEU A 94 12.52 6.92 -1.01
CA LEU A 94 12.69 6.53 -2.40
C LEU A 94 11.99 5.19 -2.69
N VAL A 95 12.19 4.18 -1.84
CA VAL A 95 11.54 2.87 -1.97
C VAL A 95 10.02 3.01 -1.90
N PHE A 96 9.52 3.78 -0.93
CA PHE A 96 8.09 4.06 -0.80
C PHE A 96 7.51 4.70 -2.06
N LEU A 97 8.15 5.75 -2.59
CA LEU A 97 7.68 6.45 -3.79
C LEU A 97 7.65 5.53 -5.00
N ILE A 98 8.71 4.74 -5.21
CA ILE A 98 8.78 3.77 -6.32
C ILE A 98 7.61 2.78 -6.23
N ILE A 99 7.39 2.19 -5.06
CA ILE A 99 6.31 1.21 -4.86
C ILE A 99 4.94 1.88 -5.05
N PHE A 100 4.73 3.07 -4.46
CA PHE A 100 3.48 3.79 -4.56
C PHE A 100 3.14 4.11 -6.02
N PHE A 101 4.08 4.68 -6.78
CA PHE A 101 3.83 5.03 -8.18
C PHE A 101 3.66 3.78 -9.06
N MET A 102 4.36 2.69 -8.78
CA MET A 102 4.17 1.42 -9.49
C MET A 102 2.74 0.89 -9.32
N ILE A 103 2.26 0.85 -8.07
CA ILE A 103 0.91 0.39 -7.74
C ILE A 103 -0.13 1.35 -8.33
N TRP A 104 0.01 2.65 -8.07
CA TRP A 104 -0.93 3.68 -8.52
C TRP A 104 -1.08 3.69 -10.04
N THR A 105 0.03 3.61 -10.78
CA THR A 105 0.02 3.59 -12.25
C THR A 105 -0.68 2.34 -12.77
N GLY A 106 -0.47 1.18 -12.15
CA GLY A 106 -1.16 -0.06 -12.49
C GLY A 106 -2.68 0.05 -12.32
N TYR A 107 -3.13 0.64 -11.20
CA TYR A 107 -4.54 0.92 -10.96
C TYR A 107 -5.11 1.94 -11.96
N TYR A 108 -4.41 3.04 -12.22
CA TYR A 108 -4.84 4.06 -13.16
C TYR A 108 -5.12 3.50 -14.56
N PHE A 109 -4.20 2.70 -15.11
CA PHE A 109 -4.41 2.08 -16.42
C PHE A 109 -5.51 1.01 -16.42
N SER A 110 -5.67 0.26 -15.31
CA SER A 110 -6.76 -0.70 -15.16
C SER A 110 -8.13 -0.01 -15.21
N GLU A 111 -8.30 1.06 -14.44
CA GLU A 111 -9.56 1.81 -14.41
C GLU A 111 -9.84 2.54 -15.72
N LYS A 112 -8.81 3.16 -16.33
CA LYS A 112 -8.95 3.77 -17.66
C LYS A 112 -9.47 2.77 -18.70
N LYS A 113 -8.93 1.55 -18.73
CA LYS A 113 -9.40 0.47 -19.63
C LYS A 113 -10.84 0.05 -19.36
N LYS A 114 -11.27 0.00 -18.09
CA LYS A 114 -12.66 -0.31 -17.74
C LYS A 114 -13.61 0.76 -18.24
N ILE A 115 -13.28 2.03 -18.03
CA ILE A 115 -14.06 3.17 -18.50
C ILE A 115 -14.18 3.15 -20.03
N GLU A 116 -13.06 2.97 -20.74
CA GLU A 116 -13.07 2.85 -22.21
C GLU A 116 -13.95 1.69 -22.69
N LYS A 117 -13.94 0.55 -21.99
CA LYS A 117 -14.79 -0.60 -22.32
C LYS A 117 -16.28 -0.30 -22.07
N MET A 118 -16.62 0.40 -21.00
CA MET A 118 -17.99 0.81 -20.70
C MET A 118 -18.52 1.77 -21.76
N ASN A 119 -17.72 2.78 -22.13
CA ASN A 119 -18.10 3.75 -23.17
C ASN A 119 -18.30 3.11 -24.54
N LYS A 120 -17.58 2.03 -24.85
CA LYS A 120 -17.79 1.23 -26.07
C LYS A 120 -19.08 0.43 -26.10
N ASN A 121 -19.72 0.21 -24.94
CA ASN A 121 -21.01 -0.49 -24.86
C ASN A 121 -22.19 0.50 -24.79
N LEU A 122 -21.91 1.81 -24.69
CA LEU A 122 -22.89 2.89 -24.64
C LEU A 122 -23.04 3.61 -25.99
N ASN A 123 -22.12 3.35 -26.93
CA ASN A 123 -22.19 3.71 -28.35
C ASN A 123 -22.41 2.44 -29.18
#